data_AF-A0AAU9D8L1-F1
#
_entry.id   AF-A0AAU9D8L1-F1
#
_cell.length_a   1.000
_cell.length_b   1.000
_cell.length_c   1.000
_cell.angle_alpha   90.00
_cell.angle_beta   90.00
_cell.angle_gamma   90.00
#
_symmetry.space_group_name_H-M   'P 1'
#
loop_
_entity.id
_entity.type
_entity.pdbx_description
1 polymer ?
#
loop_
_entity_poly.entity_id
_entity_poly.type
_entity_poly.pdbx_seq_one_letter_code
_entity_poly.pdbx_strand_id
1 'polypeptide(L)' 'MSSKRYFILFKNIRQVIKAEKYFREKQIACKVMPVPSRISSECGMCLEVNKPANEAQLENLRQVGFECSCVAL' A
#
# COMPACT_ATOMS: atom_id res chain seq x y z
N MET A 1 12.44 -14.12 -14.81
CA MET A 1 11.78 -14.21 -13.50
C MET A 1 10.82 -13.03 -13.39
N SER A 2 9.51 -13.26 -13.38
CA SER A 2 8.53 -12.15 -13.36
C SER A 2 8.47 -11.53 -11.96
N SER A 3 9.19 -10.41 -11.77
CA SER A 3 9.11 -9.60 -10.56
C SER A 3 7.77 -8.86 -10.50
N LYS A 4 6.72 -9.55 -10.04
CA LYS A 4 5.42 -8.94 -9.77
C LYS A 4 5.57 -7.93 -8.64
N ARG A 5 4.98 -6.74 -8.82
CA ARG A 5 4.98 -5.68 -7.81
C ARG A 5 3.60 -5.52 -7.23
N TYR A 6 3.55 -5.23 -5.94
CA TYR A 6 2.30 -5.07 -5.23
C TYR A 6 2.17 -3.65 -4.74
N PHE A 7 0.97 -3.11 -4.87
CA PHE A 7 0.66 -1.73 -4.53
C PHE A 7 -0.50 -1.74 -3.55
N ILE A 8 -0.30 -1.10 -2.40
CA ILE A 8 -1.35 -0.84 -1.43
C ILE A 8 -1.89 0.56 -1.72
N LEU A 9 -3.12 0.60 -2.21
CA LEU A 9 -3.85 1.83 -2.51
C LEU A 9 -4.49 2.35 -1.23
N PHE A 10 -4.45 3.66 -1.05
CA PHE A 10 -5.07 4.34 0.08
C PHE A 10 -6.01 5.42 -0.44
N LYS A 11 -7.08 5.68 0.33
CA LYS A 11 -8.11 6.67 -0.02
C LYS A 11 -7.61 8.11 -0.06
N ASN A 12 -6.54 8.43 0.67
CA ASN A 12 -5.96 9.78 0.70
C ASN A 12 -4.51 9.77 1.18
N ILE A 13 -3.81 10.88 0.94
CA ILE A 13 -2.40 11.08 1.33
C ILE A 13 -2.13 10.92 2.83
N ARG A 14 -3.06 11.32 3.71
CA ARG A 14 -2.88 11.22 5.17
C ARG A 14 -2.76 9.76 5.59
N GLN A 15 -3.54 8.87 4.98
CA GLN A 15 -3.48 7.44 5.22
C GLN A 15 -2.14 6.86 4.73
N VAL A 16 -1.62 7.32 3.59
CA VAL A 16 -0.32 6.88 3.06
C VAL A 16 0.82 7.21 4.02
N ILE A 17 0.86 8.44 4.54
CA ILE A 17 1.89 8.89 5.50
C ILE A 17 1.82 8.07 6.79
N LYS A 18 0.61 7.87 7.33
CA LYS A 18 0.42 7.04 8.53
C LYS A 18 0.84 5.58 8.29
N ALA A 19 0.51 5.03 7.12
CA ALA A 19 0.84 3.66 6.76
C ALA A 19 2.34 3.50 6.55
N GLU A 20 3.01 4.44 5.88
CA GLU A 20 4.45 4.43 5.73
C GLU A 20 5.16 4.40 7.09
N LYS A 21 4.73 5.25 8.04
CA LYS A 21 5.26 5.26 9.40
C LYS A 21 5.06 3.90 10.08
N TYR A 22 3.86 3.35 10.01
CA TYR A 22 3.54 2.02 10.57
C TYR A 22 4.42 0.91 9.96
N PHE A 23 4.59 0.90 8.64
CA PHE A 23 5.41 -0.08 7.95
C PHE A 23 6.88 0.07 8.33
N ARG A 24 7.39 1.31 8.44
CA ARG A 24 8.76 1.60 8.89
C ARG A 24 8.99 1.13 10.32
N GLU A 25 8.06 1.37 11.24
CA GLU A 25 8.11 0.89 12.63
C GLU A 25 8.09 -0.65 12.72
N LYS A 26 7.40 -1.31 11.79
CA LYS A 26 7.35 -2.77 11.67
C LYS A 26 8.50 -3.36 10.82
N GLN A 27 9.45 -2.54 10.37
CA GLN A 27 10.55 -2.94 9.48
C GLN A 27 10.09 -3.61 8.17
N ILE A 28 8.91 -3.23 7.70
CA ILE A 28 8.36 -3.72 6.44
C ILE A 28 8.86 -2.80 5.32
N ALA A 29 9.54 -3.37 4.33
CA ALA A 29 9.99 -2.64 3.17
C ALA A 29 8.79 -2.12 2.36
N CYS A 30 8.62 -0.81 2.33
CA CYS A 30 7.63 -0.12 1.52
C CYS A 30 8.21 1.14 0.89
N LYS A 31 7.65 1.56 -0.25
CA LYS A 31 8.02 2.81 -0.92
C LYS A 31 6.77 3.61 -1.25
N VAL A 32 6.71 4.86 -0.78
CA VAL A 32 5.66 5.81 -1.17
C VAL A 32 5.92 6.25 -2.61
N MET A 33 4.91 6.12 -3.46
CA MET A 33 4.96 6.59 -4.84
C MET A 33 3.58 7.00 -5.34
N PRO A 34 3.49 7.84 -6.39
CA PRO A 34 2.22 8.11 -7.06
C PRO A 34 1.63 6.81 -7.60
N VAL A 35 0.30 6.67 -7.53
CA VAL A 35 -0.39 5.52 -8.10
C VAL A 35 -0.09 5.43 -9.60
N PRO A 36 0.37 4.26 -10.10
CA PRO A 36 0.56 4.06 -11.53
C PRO A 36 -0.73 4.34 -12.31
N SER A 37 -0.62 5.02 -13.45
CA SER A 37 -1.75 5.39 -14.31
C SER A 37 -2.61 4.21 -14.79
N ARG A 38 -2.07 2.98 -14.75
CA ARG A 38 -2.82 1.75 -15.05
C ARG A 38 -3.78 1.32 -13.95
N ILE A 39 -3.65 1.85 -12.72
CA ILE A 39 -4.48 1.47 -11.57
C ILE A 39 -5.54 2.52 -11.26
N SER A 40 -5.18 3.81 -11.20
CA SER A 40 -6.13 4.89 -10.95
C SER A 40 -5.66 6.18 -11.62
N SER A 41 -6.60 6.93 -12.20
CA SER A 41 -6.38 8.27 -12.76
C SER A 41 -6.67 9.39 -11.76
N GLU A 42 -7.27 9.07 -10.61
CA GLU A 42 -7.62 10.04 -9.57
C GLU A 42 -6.61 9.98 -8.43
N CYS A 43 -5.63 10.89 -8.52
CA CYS A 43 -4.77 11.46 -7.47
C CYS A 43 -4.66 10.72 -6.11
N GLY A 44 -4.16 9.49 -6.13
CA GLY A 44 -3.70 8.78 -4.95
C GLY A 44 -2.18 8.62 -4.93
N MET A 45 -1.59 8.65 -3.73
CA MET A 45 -0.30 7.97 -3.51
C MET A 45 -0.58 6.56 -3.02
N CYS A 46 0.34 5.64 -3.30
CA CYS A 46 0.30 4.26 -2.83
C CYS A 46 1.61 3.86 -2.18
N LEU A 47 1.59 2.73 -1.48
CA LEU A 47 2.79 2.04 -1.04
C LEU A 47 3.09 0.88 -1.99
N GLU A 48 4.24 0.92 -2.64
CA GLU A 48 4.82 -0.23 -3.33
C GLU A 48 5.45 -1.16 -2.30
N VAL A 49 5.13 -2.45 -2.39
CA VAL A 49 5.63 -3.51 -1.51
C VAL A 49 6.08 -4.71 -2.34
N ASN A 50 7.12 -5.40 -1.85
CA ASN A 50 7.75 -6.52 -2.58
C ASN A 50 6.98 -7.84 -2.45
N LYS A 51 5.98 -7.89 -1.57
CA LYS A 51 5.18 -9.09 -1.28
C LYS A 51 3.71 -8.71 -1.24
N PRO A 52 2.81 -9.60 -1.70
CA PRO A 52 1.38 -9.36 -1.54
C PRO A 52 1.05 -9.26 -0.06
N ALA A 53 0.22 -8.28 0.30
CA ALA A 53 -0.44 -8.30 1.60
C ALA A 53 -1.47 -9.44 1.56
N ASN A 54 -1.35 -10.41 2.46
CA ASN A 54 -2.39 -11.42 2.62
C ASN A 54 -3.65 -10.78 3.26
N GLU A 55 -4.75 -11.52 3.24
CA GLU A 55 -6.04 -11.03 3.77
C GLU A 55 -5.93 -10.63 5.24
N ALA A 56 -5.24 -11.42 6.07
CA ALA A 56 -5.00 -11.11 7.48
C ALA A 56 -4.20 -9.81 7.70
N GLN A 57 -3.22 -9.51 6.84
CA GLN A 57 -2.46 -8.26 6.90
C GLN A 57 -3.32 -7.06 6.51
N LEU A 58 -4.14 -7.20 5.46
CA LEU A 58 -5.09 -6.16 5.08
C LEU A 58 -6.11 -5.91 6.19
N GLU A 59 -6.57 -6.96 6.85
CA GLU A 59 -7.49 -6.86 7.98
C GLU A 59 -6.87 -6.18 9.19
N ASN A 60 -5.63 -6.53 9.55
CA ASN A 60 -4.87 -5.83 10.59
C ASN A 60 -4.72 -4.34 10.27
N LEU A 61 -4.43 -3.99 9.00
CA LEU A 61 -4.34 -2.59 8.59
C LEU A 61 -5.69 -1.88 8.74
N ARG A 62 -6.80 -2.54 8.38
CA ARG A 62 -8.16 -2.00 8.59
C ARG A 62 -8.47 -1.79 10.07
N GLN A 63 -8.09 -2.72 10.94
CA GLN A 63 -8.26 -2.59 12.39
C GLN A 63 -7.44 -1.44 12.98
N VAL A 64 -6.26 -1.16 12.42
CA VAL A 64 -5.44 0.01 12.79
C VAL A 64 -6.01 1.32 12.23
N GLY A 65 -7.04 1.26 11.38
CA GLY A 65 -7.75 2.42 10.82
C GLY A 65 -7.33 2.79 9.39
N PHE A 66 -6.66 1.89 8.67
CA PHE A 66 -6.30 2.07 7.26
C PHE A 66 -7.37 1.52 6.32
N GLU A 67 -8.02 2.41 5.55
CA GLU A 67 -8.82 2.02 4.39
C GLU A 67 -7.88 1.79 3.19
N CYS A 68 -7.62 0.51 2.86
CA CYS A 68 -6.69 0.14 1.80
C CYS A 68 -7.07 -1.12 1.00
N SER A 69 -6.53 -1.21 -0.21
CA SER A 69 -6.68 -2.33 -1.16
C SER A 69 -5.34 -2.72 -1.77
N CYS A 70 -5.06 -4.02 -1.93
CA CYS A 70 -3.83 -4.51 -2.55
C CYS A 70 -4.06 -4.87 -4.03
N VAL A 71 -3.21 -4.35 -4.91
CA VAL A 71 -3.24 -4.63 -6.35
C VAL A 71 -1.87 -5.15 -6.80
N ALA A 72 -1.86 -6.16 -7.67
CA ALA A 72 -0.63 -6.68 -8.28
C ALA A 72 -0.50 -6.19 -9.73
N LEU A 73 0.68 -5.71 -10.11
CA LEU A 73 1.06 -5.40 -11.50
C LEU A 73 2.31 -6.16 -11.93
#